data_AF-A0A8J3IKY1-F1
#
_entry.id   AF-A0A8J3IKY1-F1
#
_cell.length_a   1.000
_cell.length_b   1.000
_cell.length_c   1.000
_cell.angle_alpha   90.00
_cell.angle_beta   90.00
_cell.angle_gamma   90.00
#
_symmetry.space_group_name_H-M   'P 1'
#
loop_
_entity.id
_entity.type
_entity.pdbx_description
1 polymer ?
#
loop_
_entity_poly.entity_id
_entity_poly.type
_entity_poly.pdbx_seq_one_letter_code
_entity_poly.pdbx_strand_id
1 'polypeptide(L)'
;MKWIRLISLVARVALMVSLVFGFAFWIAQLLRWIGLLAFLAWIGFPGTHEALGTLGTLGLLILGGAAVSTKGSKRLGAGSILYALVVPAFGLTQTLILGGSLHWLIQAAHFLLGIGAMLLVRRIEQRYQQLKRTEQAETRARTLGKPYPPNIAKFARLAVAAHVALYRLSGGIIAGRAQHMPILLLTTLGRKSGKLHTTALVYMPDGDNFVVVASNGGQARLPNWWLNMRKNKQASIEVGRKRLKVSIQEATLEERQRLWPRVIAYHAGHEAYQERTPYPLPLVILHPEGAL
;
A
#
# COMPACT_ATOMS: atom_id res chain seq x y z
N MET A 1 5.15 2.17 8.79
CA MET A 1 4.16 2.96 8.01
C MET A 1 2.85 3.12 8.75
N LYS A 2 2.27 2.03 9.25
CA LYS A 2 1.00 2.02 9.98
C LYS A 2 1.00 2.99 11.17
N TRP A 3 2.12 3.12 11.89
CA TRP A 3 2.23 3.95 13.09
C TRP A 3 2.01 5.47 12.89
N ILE A 4 2.42 6.06 11.76
CA ILE A 4 2.37 7.51 11.50
C ILE A 4 0.97 7.86 11.05
N ARG A 5 0.33 6.97 10.28
CA ARG A 5 -1.09 7.08 9.95
C ARG A 5 -1.95 6.95 11.20
N LEU A 6 -1.61 6.02 12.10
CA LEU A 6 -2.31 5.85 13.36
C LEU A 6 -2.17 7.09 14.25
N ILE A 7 -0.94 7.58 14.48
CA ILE A 7 -0.70 8.78 15.30
C ILE A 7 -1.36 10.02 14.67
N SER A 8 -1.24 10.20 13.36
CA SER A 8 -1.93 11.28 12.63
C SER A 8 -3.45 11.19 12.77
N LEU A 9 -4.03 9.99 12.65
CA LEU A 9 -5.46 9.78 12.82
C LEU A 9 -5.91 10.15 14.24
N VAL A 10 -5.23 9.60 15.26
CA VAL A 10 -5.52 9.88 16.67
C VAL A 10 -5.43 11.38 16.95
N ALA A 11 -4.36 12.04 16.51
CA ALA A 11 -4.17 13.48 16.70
C ALA A 11 -5.27 14.30 16.03
N ARG A 12 -5.63 13.98 14.78
CA ARG A 12 -6.69 14.70 14.05
C ARG A 12 -8.07 14.48 14.65
N VAL A 13 -8.39 13.27 15.07
CA VAL A 13 -9.66 12.98 15.75
C VAL A 13 -9.73 13.73 17.07
N ALA A 14 -8.68 13.69 17.88
CA ALA A 14 -8.62 14.43 19.15
C ALA A 14 -8.81 15.94 18.94
N LEU A 15 -8.10 16.54 17.97
CA LEU A 15 -8.24 17.96 17.63
C LEU A 15 -9.63 18.30 17.08
N MET A 16 -10.21 17.45 16.22
CA MET A 16 -11.55 17.66 15.67
C MET A 16 -12.62 17.62 16.76
N VAL A 17 -12.56 16.62 17.65
CA VAL A 17 -13.47 16.52 18.78
C VAL A 17 -13.26 17.73 19.71
N SER A 18 -12.02 18.11 20.01
CA SER A 18 -11.72 19.32 20.78
C SER A 18 -12.38 20.57 20.18
N LEU A 19 -12.31 20.76 18.85
CA LEU A 19 -12.96 21.89 18.17
C LEU A 19 -14.48 21.85 18.23
N VAL A 20 -15.11 20.67 18.10
CA VAL A 20 -16.56 20.51 18.26
C VAL A 20 -16.98 20.95 19.66
N PHE A 21 -16.23 20.52 20.68
CA PHE A 21 -16.49 20.91 22.07
C PHE A 21 -16.27 22.40 22.30
N GLY A 22 -15.21 22.99 21.73
CA GLY A 22 -14.95 24.42 21.80
C GLY A 22 -16.04 25.26 21.12
N PHE A 23 -16.54 24.81 19.98
CA PHE A 23 -17.63 25.46 19.26
C PHE A 23 -18.98 25.33 19.98
N ALA A 24 -19.27 24.15 20.54
CA ALA A 24 -20.47 23.93 21.35
C ALA A 24 -20.47 24.84 22.59
N PHE A 25 -19.32 25.00 23.25
CA PHE A 25 -19.15 25.97 24.33
C PHE A 25 -19.44 27.40 23.88
N TRP A 26 -18.96 27.79 22.70
CA TRP A 26 -19.24 29.10 22.09
C TRP A 26 -20.72 29.34 21.86
N ILE A 27 -21.42 28.37 21.25
CA ILE A 27 -22.88 28.45 21.05
C ILE A 27 -23.59 28.61 22.39
N ALA A 28 -23.17 27.85 23.41
CA ALA A 28 -23.79 27.91 24.72
C ALA A 28 -23.60 29.28 25.40
N GLN A 29 -22.43 29.92 25.25
CA GLN A 29 -22.21 31.28 25.73
C GLN A 29 -23.04 32.33 24.97
N LEU A 30 -23.18 32.17 23.65
CA LEU A 30 -24.01 33.05 22.82
C LEU A 30 -25.49 32.95 23.21
N LEU A 31 -26.01 31.73 23.37
CA LEU A 31 -27.39 31.48 23.78
C LEU A 31 -27.68 32.10 25.15
N ARG A 32 -26.75 31.96 26.11
CA ARG A 32 -26.83 32.64 27.42
C ARG A 32 -26.88 34.16 27.28
N TRP A 33 -26.06 34.74 26.41
CA TRP A 33 -26.01 36.20 26.20
C TRP A 33 -27.31 36.76 25.63
N ILE A 34 -27.99 36.01 24.74
CA ILE A 34 -29.29 36.41 24.16
C ILE A 34 -30.50 35.96 25.00
N GLY A 35 -30.29 35.39 26.18
CA GLY A 35 -31.36 34.98 27.10
C GLY A 35 -32.10 33.70 26.72
N LEU A 36 -31.61 32.92 25.76
CA LEU A 36 -32.21 31.64 25.34
C LEU A 36 -31.48 30.46 25.98
N LEU A 37 -32.24 29.46 26.44
CA LEU A 37 -31.70 28.16 26.86
C LEU A 37 -30.52 28.25 27.84
N ALA A 38 -30.54 29.22 28.76
CA ALA A 38 -29.43 29.51 29.68
C ALA A 38 -29.02 28.30 30.53
N PHE A 39 -29.90 27.31 30.73
CA PHE A 39 -29.61 26.06 31.41
C PHE A 39 -28.68 25.13 30.62
N LEU A 40 -28.64 25.21 29.28
CA LEU A 40 -27.70 24.44 28.45
C LEU A 40 -26.26 24.98 28.53
N ALA A 41 -26.08 26.22 28.98
CA ALA A 41 -24.76 26.83 29.18
C ALA A 41 -23.94 26.20 30.31
N TRP A 42 -24.56 25.34 31.12
CA TRP A 42 -23.92 24.58 32.18
C TRP A 42 -23.42 23.19 31.75
N ILE A 43 -23.67 22.76 30.50
CA ILE A 43 -23.10 21.51 29.96
C ILE A 43 -21.60 21.74 29.71
N GLY A 44 -20.85 21.62 30.80
CA GLY A 44 -19.44 21.90 30.91
C GLY A 44 -18.61 20.67 30.58
N PHE A 45 -17.83 20.79 29.51
CA PHE A 45 -16.75 19.88 29.18
C PHE A 45 -15.35 20.54 29.15
N PRO A 46 -15.00 21.52 30.04
CA PRO A 46 -13.68 22.17 29.99
C PRO A 46 -12.52 21.16 30.07
N GLY A 47 -12.58 20.22 31.03
CA GLY A 47 -11.50 19.24 31.23
C GLY A 47 -11.35 18.26 30.05
N THR A 48 -12.45 17.87 29.41
CA THR A 48 -12.39 17.02 28.19
C THR A 48 -11.86 17.77 26.98
N HIS A 49 -12.19 19.06 26.80
CA HIS A 49 -11.62 19.88 25.73
C HIS A 49 -10.10 20.04 25.89
N GLU A 50 -9.64 20.30 27.11
CA GLU A 50 -8.23 20.42 27.47
C GLU A 50 -7.46 19.09 27.28
N ALA A 51 -8.03 17.98 27.74
CA ALA A 51 -7.43 16.65 27.56
C ALA A 51 -7.29 16.28 26.08
N LEU A 52 -8.32 16.57 25.26
CA LEU A 52 -8.28 16.33 23.82
C LEU A 52 -7.28 17.25 23.10
N GLY A 53 -7.18 18.52 23.51
CA GLY A 53 -6.17 19.45 23.02
C GLY A 53 -4.74 19.00 23.35
N THR A 54 -4.53 18.46 24.55
CA THR A 54 -3.24 17.88 24.97
C THR A 54 -2.86 16.67 24.13
N LEU A 55 -3.81 15.76 23.88
CA LEU A 55 -3.59 14.60 22.99
C LEU A 55 -3.22 15.04 21.56
N GLY A 56 -3.90 16.07 21.03
CA GLY A 56 -3.57 16.66 19.74
C GLY A 56 -2.14 17.23 19.68
N THR A 57 -1.75 17.94 20.74
CA THR A 57 -0.41 18.51 20.92
C THR A 57 0.68 17.44 21.00
N LEU A 58 0.47 16.38 21.79
CA LEU A 58 1.41 15.25 21.88
C LEU A 58 1.58 14.58 20.51
N GLY A 59 0.49 14.43 19.76
CA GLY A 59 0.52 13.95 18.38
C GLY A 59 1.39 14.83 17.47
N LEU A 60 1.25 16.15 17.55
CA LEU A 60 2.10 17.11 16.82
C LEU A 60 3.58 17.04 17.22
N LEU A 61 3.90 16.82 18.51
CA LEU A 61 5.28 16.66 18.97
C LEU A 61 5.92 15.39 18.40
N ILE A 62 5.21 14.26 18.49
CA ILE A 62 5.71 12.96 18.00
C ILE A 62 5.92 13.02 16.48
N LEU A 63 4.93 13.55 15.74
CA LEU A 63 5.03 13.71 14.29
C LEU A 63 6.09 14.75 13.90
N GLY A 64 6.21 15.84 14.66
CA GLY A 64 7.23 16.87 14.49
C GLY A 64 8.63 16.32 14.63
N GLY A 65 8.91 15.57 15.70
CA GLY A 65 10.19 14.90 15.92
C GLY A 65 10.54 13.93 14.79
N ALA A 66 9.59 13.08 14.37
CA ALA A 66 9.79 12.20 13.22
C ALA A 66 10.09 12.98 11.92
N ALA A 67 9.44 14.12 11.71
CA ALA A 67 9.62 14.95 10.52
C ALA A 67 10.95 15.71 10.51
N VAL A 68 11.47 16.15 11.67
CA VAL A 68 12.81 16.76 11.78
C VAL A 68 13.91 15.76 11.47
N SER A 69 13.76 14.51 11.91
CA SER A 69 14.70 13.44 11.62
C SER A 69 14.64 12.95 10.16
N THR A 70 13.68 13.43 9.36
CA THR A 70 13.50 13.01 7.97
C THR A 70 14.00 14.09 6.98
N LYS A 71 14.93 13.72 6.10
CA LYS A 71 15.46 14.62 5.06
C LYS A 71 14.33 15.06 4.12
N GLY A 72 14.17 16.37 3.92
CA GLY A 72 13.11 16.94 3.07
C GLY A 72 11.81 17.36 3.78
N SER A 73 11.74 17.19 5.11
CA SER A 73 10.62 17.67 5.96
C SER A 73 11.06 18.46 7.21
N LYS A 74 12.35 18.76 7.37
CA LYS A 74 12.91 19.39 8.58
C LYS A 74 12.19 20.66 9.03
N ARG A 75 11.91 21.58 8.09
CA ARG A 75 11.22 22.85 8.38
C ARG A 75 9.78 22.63 8.87
N LEU A 76 9.07 21.66 8.29
CA LEU A 76 7.71 21.30 8.73
C LEU A 76 7.74 20.67 10.12
N GLY A 77 8.73 19.82 10.40
CA GLY A 77 8.91 19.23 11.73
C GLY A 77 9.21 20.29 12.80
N ALA A 78 10.13 21.21 12.53
CA ALA A 78 10.44 22.32 13.44
C ALA A 78 9.23 23.21 13.69
N GLY A 79 8.48 23.55 12.63
CA GLY A 79 7.23 24.28 12.74
C GLY A 79 6.20 23.56 13.61
N SER A 80 6.07 22.24 13.48
CA SER A 80 5.19 21.40 14.32
C SER A 80 5.55 21.45 15.79
N ILE A 81 6.84 21.35 16.12
CA ILE A 81 7.32 21.37 17.50
C ILE A 81 7.06 22.74 18.11
N LEU A 82 7.36 23.82 17.38
CA LEU A 82 7.06 25.18 17.84
C LEU A 82 5.55 25.36 18.07
N TYR A 83 4.73 24.90 17.12
CA TYR A 83 3.27 24.98 17.21
C TYR A 83 2.74 24.24 18.45
N ALA A 84 3.28 23.05 18.72
CA ALA A 84 2.89 22.23 19.86
C ALA A 84 3.29 22.84 21.22
N LEU A 85 4.23 23.77 21.27
CA LEU A 85 4.56 24.53 22.48
C LEU A 85 3.66 25.76 22.63
N VAL A 86 3.39 26.45 21.51
CA VAL A 86 2.58 27.68 21.50
C VAL A 86 1.11 27.41 21.84
N VAL A 87 0.52 26.35 21.29
CA VAL A 87 -0.93 26.08 21.45
C VAL A 87 -1.35 25.85 22.91
N PRO A 88 -0.70 24.98 23.71
CA PRO A 88 -1.05 24.82 25.11
C PRO A 88 -0.72 26.06 25.94
N ALA A 89 0.43 26.70 25.69
CA ALA A 89 0.80 27.92 26.41
C ALA A 89 -0.23 29.04 26.19
N PHE A 90 -0.71 29.22 24.96
CA PHE A 90 -1.78 30.15 24.64
C PHE A 90 -3.11 29.74 25.30
N GLY A 91 -3.46 28.44 25.27
CA GLY A 91 -4.65 27.92 25.92
C GLY A 91 -4.69 28.15 27.44
N LEU A 92 -3.55 28.05 28.12
CA LEU A 92 -3.42 28.27 29.57
C LEU A 92 -3.40 29.76 29.94
N THR A 93 -2.93 30.63 29.04
CA THR A 93 -2.76 32.07 29.32
C THR A 93 -3.88 32.94 28.76
N GLN A 94 -4.80 32.38 27.95
CA GLN A 94 -5.81 33.14 27.20
C GLN A 94 -6.71 34.04 28.05
N THR A 95 -7.00 33.67 29.30
CA THR A 95 -7.82 34.47 30.23
C THR A 95 -7.07 35.68 30.79
N LEU A 96 -5.74 35.71 30.67
CA LEU A 96 -4.86 36.78 31.17
C LEU A 96 -4.51 37.83 30.11
N ILE A 97 -4.72 37.52 28.82
CA ILE A 97 -4.27 38.38 27.71
C ILE A 97 -5.26 39.51 27.42
N LEU A 98 -6.54 39.17 27.25
CA LEU A 98 -7.63 40.10 26.92
C LEU A 98 -8.91 39.62 27.61
N GLY A 99 -9.31 40.32 28.66
CA GLY A 99 -10.48 40.02 29.48
C GLY A 99 -11.74 40.80 29.08
N GLY A 100 -12.82 40.59 29.83
CA GLY A 100 -14.08 41.33 29.66
C GLY A 100 -14.76 41.09 28.31
N SER A 101 -15.31 42.15 27.72
CA SER A 101 -16.07 42.08 26.46
C SER A 101 -15.23 41.75 25.23
N LEU A 102 -13.90 41.79 25.31
CA LEU A 102 -12.99 41.48 24.19
C LEU A 102 -12.46 40.04 24.21
N HIS A 103 -12.76 39.27 25.26
CA HIS A 103 -12.22 37.91 25.42
C HIS A 103 -12.61 36.94 24.27
N TRP A 104 -13.73 37.18 23.60
CA TRP A 104 -14.15 36.39 22.44
C TRP A 104 -13.12 36.42 21.28
N LEU A 105 -12.36 37.51 21.12
CA LEU A 105 -11.30 37.59 20.11
C LEU A 105 -10.20 36.56 20.35
N ILE A 106 -9.83 36.36 21.62
CA ILE A 106 -8.84 35.37 22.03
C ILE A 106 -9.36 33.95 21.81
N GLN A 107 -10.63 33.71 22.12
CA GLN A 107 -11.24 32.39 21.89
C GLN A 107 -11.33 32.05 20.40
N ALA A 108 -11.65 33.04 19.54
CA ALA A 108 -11.62 32.86 18.09
C ALA A 108 -10.20 32.56 17.59
N ALA A 109 -9.18 33.27 18.11
CA ALA A 109 -7.78 32.97 17.80
C ALA A 109 -7.38 31.55 18.23
N HIS A 110 -7.79 31.10 19.42
CA HIS A 110 -7.54 29.74 19.90
C HIS A 110 -8.18 28.67 19.00
N PHE A 111 -9.43 28.90 18.56
CA PHE A 111 -10.12 28.02 17.62
C PHE A 111 -9.39 27.93 16.27
N LEU A 112 -8.93 29.06 15.73
CA LEU A 112 -8.13 29.10 14.50
C LEU A 112 -6.79 28.36 14.66
N LEU A 113 -6.17 28.44 15.85
CA LEU A 113 -4.97 27.66 16.16
C LEU A 113 -5.25 26.15 16.16
N GLY A 114 -6.40 25.71 16.67
CA GLY A 114 -6.82 24.30 16.58
C GLY A 114 -7.00 23.82 15.14
N ILE A 115 -7.57 24.64 14.25
CA ILE A 115 -7.66 24.34 12.81
C ILE A 115 -6.26 24.26 12.19
N GLY A 116 -5.38 25.21 12.51
CA GLY A 116 -4.00 25.22 12.04
C GLY A 116 -3.22 23.97 12.44
N ALA A 117 -3.38 23.51 13.69
CA ALA A 117 -2.83 22.25 14.18
C ALA A 117 -3.25 21.05 13.32
N MET A 118 -4.55 20.92 13.00
CA MET A 118 -5.06 19.82 12.17
C MET A 118 -4.48 19.84 10.75
N LEU A 119 -4.41 21.03 10.13
CA LEU A 119 -3.84 21.19 8.80
C LEU A 119 -2.35 20.84 8.80
N LEU A 120 -1.62 21.21 9.86
CA LEU A 120 -0.21 20.90 10.02
C LEU A 120 0.04 19.40 10.19
N VAL A 121 -0.74 18.70 11.03
CA VAL A 121 -0.69 17.23 11.16
C VAL A 121 -0.87 16.56 9.79
N ARG A 122 -1.90 16.97 9.04
CA ARG A 122 -2.19 16.42 7.71
C ARG A 122 -1.02 16.67 6.74
N ARG A 123 -0.46 17.88 6.74
CA ARG A 123 0.66 18.26 5.86
C ARG A 123 1.92 17.45 6.16
N ILE A 124 2.23 17.22 7.43
CA ILE A 124 3.36 16.38 7.87
C ILE A 124 3.17 14.94 7.43
N GLU A 125 1.99 14.37 7.67
CA GLU A 125 1.68 13.01 7.22
C GLU A 125 1.84 12.88 5.71
N GLN A 126 1.23 13.77 4.92
CA GLN A 126 1.32 13.76 3.47
C GLN A 126 2.78 13.85 2.98
N ARG A 127 3.56 14.78 3.54
CA ARG A 127 4.96 14.97 3.17
C ARG A 127 5.80 13.74 3.49
N TYR A 128 5.62 13.16 4.68
CA TYR A 128 6.31 11.95 5.09
C TYR A 128 5.97 10.77 4.16
N GLN A 129 4.68 10.58 3.84
CA GLN A 129 4.25 9.52 2.91
C GLN A 129 4.81 9.75 1.50
N GLN A 130 4.88 11.00 1.02
CA GLN A 130 5.45 11.34 -0.28
C GLN A 130 6.94 10.97 -0.34
N LEU A 131 7.74 11.42 0.64
CA LEU A 131 9.19 11.15 0.69
C LEU A 131 9.47 9.64 0.71
N LYS A 132 8.69 8.89 1.51
CA LYS A 132 8.82 7.44 1.56
C LYS A 132 8.45 6.75 0.25
N ARG A 133 7.41 7.23 -0.45
CA ARG A 133 7.04 6.71 -1.78
C ARG A 133 8.15 6.97 -2.79
N THR A 134 8.74 8.16 -2.78
CA THR A 134 9.88 8.51 -3.65
C THR A 134 11.09 7.62 -3.36
N GLU A 135 11.48 7.47 -2.10
CA GLU A 135 12.59 6.59 -1.70
C GLU A 135 12.37 5.13 -2.13
N GLN A 136 11.15 4.62 -1.95
CA GLN A 136 10.77 3.29 -2.41
C GLN A 136 10.81 3.18 -3.93
N ALA A 137 10.31 4.18 -4.65
CA ALA A 137 10.34 4.22 -6.11
C ALA A 137 11.78 4.28 -6.65
N GLU A 138 12.66 5.09 -6.05
CA GLU A 138 14.08 5.19 -6.42
C GLU A 138 14.83 3.89 -6.14
N THR A 139 14.66 3.33 -4.95
CA THR A 139 15.28 2.04 -4.59
C THR A 139 14.84 0.96 -5.56
N ARG A 140 13.54 0.92 -5.84
CA ARG A 140 12.97 -0.02 -6.81
C ARG A 140 13.54 0.18 -8.20
N ALA A 141 13.58 1.41 -8.71
CA ALA A 141 14.17 1.74 -10.02
C ALA A 141 15.64 1.30 -10.09
N ARG A 142 16.43 1.53 -9.03
CA ARG A 142 17.83 1.08 -8.94
C ARG A 142 17.99 -0.45 -8.95
N THR A 143 17.01 -1.17 -8.43
CA THR A 143 17.02 -2.65 -8.36
C THR A 143 16.38 -3.32 -9.57
N LEU A 144 15.51 -2.62 -10.32
CA LEU A 144 14.79 -3.19 -11.45
C LEU A 144 15.79 -3.67 -12.51
N GLY A 145 15.65 -4.92 -12.94
CA GLY A 145 16.51 -5.53 -13.98
C GLY A 145 17.86 -6.05 -13.48
N LYS A 146 18.29 -5.72 -12.25
CA LYS A 146 19.48 -6.35 -11.65
C LYS A 146 19.15 -7.79 -11.21
N PRO A 147 20.04 -8.77 -11.44
CA PRO A 147 19.88 -10.10 -10.87
C PRO A 147 19.74 -10.04 -9.34
N TYR A 148 18.97 -10.96 -8.77
CA TYR A 148 18.94 -11.11 -7.33
C TYR A 148 20.36 -11.39 -6.78
N PRO A 149 20.72 -10.80 -5.63
CA PRO A 149 21.93 -11.17 -4.89
C PRO A 149 22.05 -12.70 -4.75
N PRO A 150 23.25 -13.29 -4.80
CA PRO A 150 23.43 -14.74 -4.86
C PRO A 150 22.72 -15.52 -3.75
N ASN A 151 22.72 -14.98 -2.52
CA ASN A 151 22.01 -15.54 -1.37
C ASN A 151 20.48 -15.53 -1.57
N ILE A 152 19.91 -14.42 -2.04
CA ILE A 152 18.48 -14.30 -2.34
C ILE A 152 18.11 -15.22 -3.51
N ALA A 153 18.94 -15.30 -4.55
CA ALA A 153 18.74 -16.19 -5.68
C ALA A 153 18.81 -17.68 -5.28
N LYS A 154 19.68 -18.04 -4.33
CA LYS A 154 19.77 -19.40 -3.78
C LYS A 154 18.54 -19.74 -2.96
N PHE A 155 18.10 -18.82 -2.08
CA PHE A 155 16.87 -18.98 -1.30
C PHE A 155 15.64 -19.10 -2.20
N ALA A 156 15.50 -18.24 -3.21
CA ALA A 156 14.38 -18.29 -4.15
C ALA A 156 14.33 -19.64 -4.90
N ARG A 157 15.49 -20.17 -5.33
CA ARG A 157 15.58 -21.49 -5.95
C ARG A 157 15.15 -22.60 -4.99
N LEU A 158 15.57 -22.54 -3.73
CA LEU A 158 15.16 -23.51 -2.71
C LEU A 158 13.66 -23.43 -2.43
N ALA A 159 13.10 -22.22 -2.33
CA ALA A 159 11.67 -22.00 -2.13
C ALA A 159 10.84 -22.55 -3.31
N VAL A 160 11.28 -22.32 -4.56
CA VAL A 160 10.63 -22.91 -5.74
C VAL A 160 10.73 -24.44 -5.72
N ALA A 161 11.88 -25.00 -5.36
CA ALA A 161 12.04 -26.45 -5.26
C ALA A 161 11.12 -27.06 -4.19
N ALA A 162 11.03 -26.43 -3.02
CA ALA A 162 10.12 -26.83 -1.94
C ALA A 162 8.65 -26.73 -2.35
N HIS A 163 8.26 -25.65 -3.04
CA HIS A 163 6.92 -25.48 -3.60
C HIS A 163 6.60 -26.62 -4.58
N VAL A 164 7.48 -26.89 -5.54
CA VAL A 164 7.30 -27.98 -6.52
C VAL A 164 7.17 -29.34 -5.83
N ALA A 165 8.02 -29.63 -4.83
CA ALA A 165 7.95 -30.88 -4.08
C ALA A 165 6.62 -31.02 -3.34
N LEU A 166 6.17 -29.98 -2.64
CA LEU A 166 4.92 -29.98 -1.89
C LEU A 166 3.70 -30.10 -2.82
N TYR A 167 3.72 -29.43 -3.97
CA TYR A 167 2.71 -29.56 -5.01
C TYR A 167 2.61 -31.02 -5.48
N ARG A 168 3.73 -31.63 -5.85
CA ARG A 168 3.76 -33.02 -6.35
C ARG A 168 3.32 -34.04 -5.32
N LEU A 169 3.85 -33.95 -4.10
CA LEU A 169 3.54 -34.87 -3.00
C LEU A 169 2.04 -34.85 -2.66
N SER A 170 1.40 -33.69 -2.77
CA SER A 170 -0.02 -33.52 -2.47
C SER A 170 -0.93 -33.68 -3.69
N GLY A 171 -0.38 -33.95 -4.88
CA GLY A 171 -1.15 -33.98 -6.13
C GLY A 171 -1.83 -32.65 -6.45
N GLY A 172 -1.21 -31.52 -6.08
CA GLY A 172 -1.69 -30.16 -6.26
C GLY A 172 -2.73 -29.70 -5.23
N ILE A 173 -2.98 -30.45 -4.16
CA ILE A 173 -3.85 -30.00 -3.06
C ILE A 173 -3.16 -28.90 -2.25
N ILE A 174 -1.89 -29.12 -1.88
CA ILE A 174 -1.07 -28.15 -1.17
C ILE A 174 -0.21 -27.40 -2.17
N ALA A 175 -0.09 -26.08 -1.98
CA ALA A 175 0.64 -25.19 -2.87
C ALA A 175 0.12 -25.18 -4.33
N GLY A 176 -1.08 -25.73 -4.55
CA GLY A 176 -1.77 -25.69 -5.84
C GLY A 176 -2.55 -24.41 -6.12
N ARG A 177 -2.53 -23.45 -5.18
CA ARG A 177 -3.13 -22.13 -5.38
C ARG A 177 -2.23 -21.02 -4.84
N ALA A 178 -2.28 -19.86 -5.48
CA ALA A 178 -1.75 -18.59 -4.96
C ALA A 178 -2.82 -17.52 -5.09
N GLN A 179 -3.12 -16.80 -4.01
CA GLN A 179 -4.17 -15.76 -3.99
C GLN A 179 -5.50 -16.24 -4.63
N HIS A 180 -5.94 -17.44 -4.23
CA HIS A 180 -7.12 -18.14 -4.78
C HIS A 180 -7.06 -18.56 -6.25
N MET A 181 -5.94 -18.36 -6.95
CA MET A 181 -5.79 -18.79 -8.35
C MET A 181 -5.09 -20.15 -8.45
N PRO A 182 -5.48 -21.01 -9.40
CA PRO A 182 -4.86 -22.31 -9.59
C PRO A 182 -3.44 -22.18 -10.14
N ILE A 183 -2.59 -23.10 -9.70
CA ILE A 183 -1.20 -23.23 -10.13
C ILE A 183 -1.06 -24.50 -10.96
N LEU A 184 -0.28 -24.40 -12.04
CA LEU A 184 0.29 -25.53 -12.75
C LEU A 184 1.81 -25.52 -12.61
N LEU A 185 2.43 -26.69 -12.74
CA LEU A 185 3.88 -26.77 -12.89
C LEU A 185 4.20 -26.85 -14.38
N LEU A 186 5.03 -25.94 -14.88
CA LEU A 186 5.51 -25.94 -16.25
C LEU A 186 6.96 -26.41 -16.29
N THR A 187 7.24 -27.47 -17.03
CA THR A 187 8.59 -27.99 -17.26
C THR A 187 9.04 -27.71 -18.69
N THR A 188 10.11 -26.91 -18.83
CA THR A 188 10.69 -26.52 -20.13
C THR A 188 12.12 -27.01 -20.30
N LEU A 189 12.55 -27.24 -21.53
CA LEU A 189 13.95 -27.54 -21.86
C LEU A 189 14.79 -26.25 -21.85
N GLY A 190 15.83 -26.21 -21.02
CA GLY A 190 16.71 -25.05 -20.89
C GLY A 190 17.50 -24.76 -22.17
N ARG A 191 17.24 -23.62 -22.83
CA ARG A 191 17.86 -23.28 -24.13
C ARG A 191 19.39 -23.18 -24.16
N LYS A 192 20.01 -23.01 -22.99
CA LYS A 192 21.47 -22.94 -22.82
C LYS A 192 22.05 -24.21 -22.22
N SER A 193 21.31 -24.85 -21.31
CA SER A 193 21.84 -25.95 -20.49
C SER A 193 21.40 -27.33 -20.96
N GLY A 194 20.39 -27.44 -21.82
CA GLY A 194 19.78 -28.73 -22.23
C GLY A 194 19.06 -29.48 -21.09
N LYS A 195 18.98 -28.90 -19.89
CA LYS A 195 18.34 -29.51 -18.71
C LYS A 195 16.88 -29.12 -18.61
N LEU A 196 16.05 -30.01 -18.07
CA LEU A 196 14.65 -29.69 -17.75
C LEU A 196 14.59 -28.76 -16.53
N HIS A 197 13.79 -27.69 -16.65
CA HIS A 197 13.54 -26.73 -15.58
C HIS A 197 12.05 -26.64 -15.31
N THR A 198 11.64 -26.85 -14.06
CA THR A 198 10.24 -26.77 -13.64
C THR A 198 9.99 -25.48 -12.88
N THR A 199 8.88 -24.81 -13.18
CA THR A 199 8.45 -23.57 -12.50
C THR A 199 6.96 -23.63 -12.20
N ALA A 200 6.55 -23.16 -11.02
CA ALA A 200 5.15 -23.04 -10.65
C ALA A 200 4.59 -21.72 -11.20
N LEU A 201 3.49 -21.80 -11.96
CA LEU A 201 2.84 -20.65 -12.58
C LEU A 201 1.36 -20.65 -12.25
N VAL A 202 0.83 -19.46 -11.95
CA VAL A 202 -0.61 -19.23 -12.03
C VAL A 202 -1.04 -19.33 -13.49
N TYR A 203 -2.18 -19.96 -13.73
CA TYR A 203 -2.77 -20.06 -15.06
C TYR A 203 -4.26 -19.71 -15.05
N MET A 204 -4.79 -19.40 -16.23
CA MET A 204 -6.21 -19.24 -16.49
C MET A 204 -6.65 -20.29 -17.51
N PRO A 205 -7.71 -21.09 -17.25
CA PRO A 205 -8.29 -21.98 -18.26
C PRO A 205 -8.89 -21.20 -19.44
N ASP A 206 -8.72 -21.70 -20.67
CA ASP A 206 -9.37 -21.20 -21.89
C ASP A 206 -9.83 -22.36 -22.78
N GLY A 207 -11.04 -22.86 -22.54
CA GLY A 207 -11.52 -24.12 -23.13
C GLY A 207 -10.64 -25.28 -22.64
N ASP A 208 -10.11 -26.05 -23.59
CA ASP A 208 -9.16 -27.13 -23.30
C ASP A 208 -7.72 -26.62 -23.09
N ASN A 209 -7.46 -25.34 -23.37
CA ASN A 209 -6.12 -24.75 -23.27
C ASN A 209 -5.86 -24.10 -21.91
N PHE A 210 -4.59 -23.84 -21.63
CA PHE A 210 -4.16 -23.10 -20.44
C PHE A 210 -3.42 -21.82 -20.84
N VAL A 211 -3.78 -20.69 -20.24
CA VAL A 211 -3.12 -19.41 -20.49
C VAL A 211 -2.25 -19.04 -19.29
N VAL A 212 -0.96 -18.78 -19.54
CA VAL A 212 0.00 -18.28 -18.55
C VAL A 212 0.60 -16.96 -19.02
N VAL A 213 0.99 -16.10 -18.07
CA VAL A 213 1.55 -14.78 -18.37
C VAL A 213 3.03 -14.76 -18.01
N ALA A 214 3.88 -14.37 -18.95
CA ALA A 214 5.33 -14.22 -18.75
C ALA A 214 5.70 -12.93 -18.00
N SER A 215 5.07 -12.71 -16.83
CA SER A 215 5.20 -11.46 -16.07
C SER A 215 6.50 -11.34 -15.27
N ASN A 216 7.06 -12.46 -14.82
CA ASN A 216 8.20 -12.51 -13.88
C ASN A 216 8.04 -11.54 -12.68
N GLY A 217 6.80 -11.36 -12.20
CA GLY A 217 6.47 -10.41 -11.12
C GLY A 217 6.63 -8.93 -11.49
N GLY A 218 6.63 -8.60 -12.79
CA GLY A 218 6.85 -7.25 -13.32
C GLY A 218 8.32 -6.82 -13.29
N GLN A 219 9.26 -7.77 -13.31
CA GLN A 219 10.69 -7.47 -13.49
C GLN A 219 10.99 -7.08 -14.94
N ALA A 220 12.02 -6.25 -15.15
CA ALA A 220 12.44 -5.82 -16.49
C ALA A 220 12.91 -6.99 -17.38
N ARG A 221 13.43 -8.07 -16.78
CA ARG A 221 13.87 -9.26 -17.51
C ARG A 221 12.73 -10.27 -17.62
N LEU A 222 12.49 -10.74 -18.85
CA LEU A 222 11.55 -11.82 -19.13
C LEU A 222 11.97 -13.15 -18.48
N PRO A 223 11.01 -13.98 -18.04
CA PRO A 223 11.31 -15.19 -17.29
C PRO A 223 12.04 -16.23 -18.16
N ASN A 224 12.91 -17.02 -17.53
CA ASN A 224 13.73 -17.98 -18.27
C ASN A 224 12.90 -19.05 -19.00
N TRP A 225 11.76 -19.47 -18.45
CA TRP A 225 10.86 -20.44 -19.11
C TRP A 225 10.28 -19.88 -20.42
N TRP A 226 9.94 -18.59 -20.47
CA TRP A 226 9.47 -17.93 -21.69
C TRP A 226 10.58 -17.84 -22.74
N LEU A 227 11.79 -17.52 -22.30
CA LEU A 227 12.95 -17.51 -23.18
C LEU A 227 13.31 -18.93 -23.68
N ASN A 228 13.05 -19.97 -22.88
CA ASN A 228 13.23 -21.37 -23.27
C ASN A 228 12.22 -21.78 -24.36
N MET A 229 10.94 -21.45 -24.18
CA MET A 229 9.89 -21.82 -25.16
C MET A 229 10.06 -21.16 -26.52
N ARG A 230 10.73 -19.99 -26.58
CA ARG A 230 11.06 -19.35 -27.86
C ARG A 230 12.00 -20.19 -28.73
N LYS A 231 12.78 -21.10 -28.13
CA LYS A 231 13.64 -22.05 -28.84
C LYS A 231 12.99 -23.43 -28.99
N ASN A 232 12.22 -23.89 -28.01
CA ASN A 232 11.54 -25.18 -28.05
C ASN A 232 10.07 -25.01 -27.68
N LYS A 233 9.19 -25.23 -28.66
CA LYS A 233 7.74 -25.04 -28.51
C LYS A 233 7.03 -26.22 -27.86
N GLN A 234 7.76 -27.21 -27.34
CA GLN A 234 7.20 -28.32 -26.57
C GLN A 234 7.59 -28.22 -25.09
N ALA A 235 6.65 -28.60 -24.24
CA ALA A 235 6.85 -28.71 -22.80
C ALA A 235 5.95 -29.78 -22.19
N SER A 236 6.07 -29.91 -20.87
CA SER A 236 5.11 -30.68 -20.09
C SER A 236 4.55 -29.85 -18.97
N ILE A 237 3.29 -30.11 -18.62
CA ILE A 237 2.63 -29.49 -17.47
C ILE A 237 2.13 -30.53 -16.49
N GLU A 238 2.07 -30.15 -15.23
CA GLU A 238 1.36 -30.87 -14.17
C GLU A 238 0.22 -29.99 -13.66
N VAL A 239 -1.01 -30.50 -13.75
CA VAL A 239 -2.24 -29.85 -13.26
C VAL A 239 -2.90 -30.80 -12.26
N GLY A 240 -2.67 -30.53 -10.99
CA GLY A 240 -3.02 -31.47 -9.92
C GLY A 240 -2.26 -32.78 -10.09
N ARG A 241 -2.99 -33.89 -10.23
CA ARG A 241 -2.42 -35.22 -10.49
C ARG A 241 -2.22 -35.54 -11.97
N LYS A 242 -2.73 -34.70 -12.89
CA LYS A 242 -2.62 -34.94 -14.33
C LYS A 242 -1.29 -34.41 -14.84
N ARG A 243 -0.62 -35.18 -15.69
CA ARG A 243 0.58 -34.78 -16.40
C ARG A 243 0.31 -34.81 -17.90
N LEU A 244 0.60 -33.72 -18.60
CA LEU A 244 0.23 -33.53 -20.01
C LEU A 244 1.44 -33.07 -20.83
N LYS A 245 1.57 -33.56 -22.06
CA LYS A 245 2.41 -32.91 -23.08
C LYS A 245 1.66 -31.70 -23.61
N VAL A 246 2.39 -30.61 -23.84
CA VAL A 246 1.81 -29.40 -24.43
C VAL A 246 2.69 -28.82 -25.52
N SER A 247 2.06 -28.34 -26.59
CA SER A 247 2.66 -27.31 -27.44
C SER A 247 2.43 -25.93 -26.84
N ILE A 248 3.40 -25.06 -27.03
CA ILE A 248 3.43 -23.71 -26.47
C ILE A 248 3.37 -22.69 -27.60
N GLN A 249 2.36 -21.83 -27.57
CA GLN A 249 2.20 -20.70 -28.48
C GLN A 249 2.24 -19.39 -27.71
N GLU A 250 2.89 -18.37 -28.29
CA GLU A 250 2.72 -17.00 -27.82
C GLU A 250 1.48 -16.42 -28.51
N ALA A 251 0.58 -15.81 -27.73
CA ALA A 251 -0.69 -15.31 -28.25
C ALA A 251 -0.44 -14.25 -29.34
N THR A 252 -1.15 -14.39 -30.44
CA THR A 252 -1.28 -13.38 -31.49
C THR A 252 -1.95 -12.12 -30.97
N LEU A 253 -1.99 -11.06 -31.78
CA LEU A 253 -2.61 -9.79 -31.38
C LEU A 253 -4.12 -9.98 -31.12
N GLU A 254 -4.78 -10.74 -31.98
CA GLU A 254 -6.21 -11.07 -31.92
C GLU A 254 -6.52 -11.92 -30.68
N GLU A 255 -5.72 -12.96 -30.43
CA GLU A 255 -5.85 -13.78 -29.23
C GLU A 255 -5.61 -12.95 -27.97
N ARG A 256 -4.62 -12.04 -28.00
CA ARG A 256 -4.36 -11.13 -26.87
C ARG A 256 -5.55 -10.23 -26.59
N GLN A 257 -6.17 -9.63 -27.61
CA GLN A 257 -7.34 -8.77 -27.44
C GLN A 257 -8.50 -9.54 -26.77
N ARG A 258 -8.70 -10.81 -27.14
CA ARG A 258 -9.70 -11.69 -26.52
C ARG A 258 -9.33 -12.12 -25.10
N LEU A 259 -8.07 -12.48 -24.86
CA LEU A 259 -7.62 -13.13 -23.63
C LEU A 259 -7.25 -12.14 -22.52
N TRP A 260 -6.67 -10.99 -22.85
CA TRP A 260 -6.14 -10.06 -21.85
C TRP A 260 -7.21 -9.55 -20.88
N PRO A 261 -8.40 -9.11 -21.31
CA PRO A 261 -9.45 -8.69 -20.38
C PRO A 261 -9.85 -9.82 -19.41
N ARG A 262 -9.88 -11.08 -19.89
CA ARG A 262 -10.17 -12.25 -19.06
C ARG A 262 -9.05 -12.54 -18.07
N VAL A 263 -7.79 -12.42 -18.48
CA VAL A 263 -6.63 -12.56 -17.61
C VAL A 263 -6.65 -11.50 -16.50
N ILE A 264 -7.03 -10.26 -16.80
CA ILE A 264 -7.17 -9.18 -15.80
C ILE A 264 -8.34 -9.46 -14.87
N ALA A 265 -9.50 -9.89 -15.39
CA ALA A 265 -10.65 -10.28 -14.57
C ALA A 265 -10.32 -11.45 -13.64
N TYR A 266 -9.48 -12.39 -14.11
CA TYR A 266 -9.02 -13.53 -13.32
C TYR A 266 -7.94 -13.14 -12.29
N HIS A 267 -7.07 -12.18 -12.65
CA HIS A 267 -6.01 -11.67 -11.78
C HIS A 267 -5.63 -10.23 -12.11
N ALA A 268 -6.26 -9.30 -11.39
CA ALA A 268 -6.02 -7.86 -11.54
C ALA A 268 -4.55 -7.47 -11.28
N GLY A 269 -3.79 -8.27 -10.53
CA GLY A 269 -2.37 -8.02 -10.29
C GLY A 269 -1.51 -8.00 -11.57
N HIS A 270 -1.97 -8.59 -12.68
CA HIS A 270 -1.27 -8.53 -13.97
C HIS A 270 -1.26 -7.13 -14.59
N GLU A 271 -2.26 -6.29 -14.32
CA GLU A 271 -2.30 -4.90 -14.79
C GLU A 271 -1.16 -4.10 -14.15
N ALA A 272 -1.03 -4.22 -12.83
CA ALA A 272 0.09 -3.62 -12.11
C ALA A 272 1.46 -4.13 -12.59
N TYR A 273 1.55 -5.37 -13.11
CA TYR A 273 2.78 -5.88 -13.75
C TYR A 273 3.01 -5.28 -15.13
N GLN A 274 1.95 -5.12 -15.94
CA GLN A 274 2.01 -4.52 -17.27
C GLN A 274 2.46 -3.05 -17.21
N GLU A 275 1.95 -2.27 -16.25
CA GLU A 275 2.36 -0.87 -16.04
C GLU A 275 3.84 -0.71 -15.69
N ARG A 276 4.48 -1.78 -15.20
CA ARG A 276 5.91 -1.78 -14.81
C ARG A 276 6.83 -2.14 -15.95
N THR A 277 6.28 -2.64 -17.06
CA THR A 277 7.06 -3.10 -18.21
C THR A 277 6.79 -2.20 -19.41
N PRO A 278 7.83 -1.74 -20.13
CA PRO A 278 7.64 -0.90 -21.32
C PRO A 278 7.11 -1.68 -22.53
N TYR A 279 6.97 -3.00 -22.42
CA TYR A 279 6.49 -3.90 -23.45
C TYR A 279 5.22 -4.64 -22.98
N PRO A 280 4.33 -5.04 -23.90
CA PRO A 280 3.21 -5.93 -23.58
C PRO A 280 3.72 -7.24 -22.95
N LEU A 281 3.20 -7.61 -21.78
CA LEU A 281 3.55 -8.87 -21.13
C LEU A 281 3.15 -10.04 -22.03
N PRO A 282 4.05 -10.97 -22.37
CA PRO A 282 3.69 -12.08 -23.25
C PRO A 282 2.61 -12.96 -22.63
N LEU A 283 1.53 -13.20 -23.38
CA LEU A 283 0.53 -14.22 -23.07
C LEU A 283 0.94 -15.49 -23.79
N VAL A 284 0.88 -16.60 -23.08
CA VAL A 284 1.32 -17.89 -23.59
C VAL A 284 0.18 -18.87 -23.44
N ILE A 285 -0.20 -19.49 -24.55
CA ILE A 285 -1.23 -20.50 -24.64
C ILE A 285 -0.54 -21.86 -24.66
N LEU A 286 -0.98 -22.77 -23.79
CA LEU A 286 -0.51 -24.13 -23.68
C LEU A 286 -1.61 -25.04 -24.23
N HIS A 287 -1.32 -25.71 -25.34
CA HIS A 287 -2.23 -26.60 -26.03
C HIS A 287 -1.93 -28.05 -25.62
N PRO A 288 -2.85 -28.75 -24.94
CA PRO A 288 -2.63 -30.15 -24.57
C PRO A 288 -2.59 -31.07 -25.80
N GLU A 289 -1.59 -31.96 -25.83
CA GLU A 289 -1.40 -32.95 -26.90
C GLU A 289 -1.71 -34.39 -26.43
N GLY A 290 -2.06 -34.55 -25.16
CA GLY A 290 -2.35 -35.84 -24.53
C GLY A 290 -1.65 -36.03 -23.18
N ALA A 291 -1.99 -37.13 -22.52
CA ALA A 291 -1.34 -37.53 -21.27
C ALA A 291 0.12 -37.93 -21.51
N LEU A 292 0.96 -37.68 -20.49
CA LEU A 292 2.35 -38.10 -20.46
C LEU A 292 2.56 -39.51 -19.94
#